data_AF-A0A3E4X2P9-F1
#
_entry.id   AF-A0A3E4X2P9-F1
#
_cell.length_a   1.000
_cell.length_b   1.000
_cell.length_c   1.000
_cell.angle_alpha   90.00
_cell.angle_beta   90.00
_cell.angle_gamma   90.00
#
_symmetry.space_group_name_H-M   'P 1'
#
loop_
_entity.id
_entity.type
_entity.pdbx_description
1 polymer ?
#
loop_
_entity_poly.entity_id
_entity_poly.type
_entity_poly.pdbx_seq_one_letter_code
_entity_poly.pdbx_strand_id
1 'polypeptide(L)' 'MPTYHNPTGKKAYIMNMYTAPEYRRQGIAINTLDLLVKDAKEQGVLQIALEATYIGRPLYER' A
#
# COMPACT_ATOMS: atom_id res chain seq x y z
N MET A 1 -9.30 8.99 12.87
CA MET A 1 -10.48 9.70 13.43
C MET A 1 -11.53 9.76 12.33
N PRO A 2 -12.80 9.45 12.61
CA PRO A 2 -13.89 9.61 11.66
C PRO A 2 -13.95 11.04 11.12
N THR A 3 -14.03 11.20 9.81
CA THR A 3 -14.24 12.50 9.14
C THR A 3 -15.30 12.35 8.07
N TYR A 4 -15.77 13.47 7.51
CA TYR A 4 -16.74 13.46 6.40
C TYR A 4 -16.26 12.57 5.22
N HIS A 5 -14.96 12.58 4.93
CA HIS A 5 -14.36 11.78 3.86
C HIS A 5 -13.92 10.37 4.29
N ASN A 6 -13.91 10.07 5.60
CA ASN A 6 -13.59 8.75 6.13
C ASN A 6 -14.49 8.44 7.34
N PRO A 7 -15.75 8.04 7.11
CA PRO A 7 -16.75 7.83 8.17
C PRO A 7 -16.37 6.74 9.17
N THR A 8 -15.63 5.71 8.74
CA THR A 8 -15.17 4.63 9.62
C THR A 8 -13.97 5.06 10.47
N GLY A 9 -13.28 6.12 10.07
CA GLY A 9 -12.04 6.59 10.68
C GLY A 9 -10.86 5.62 10.54
N LYS A 10 -11.05 4.50 9.83
CA LYS A 10 -10.02 3.49 9.56
C LYS A 10 -9.12 3.96 8.44
N LYS A 11 -7.81 3.88 8.66
CA LYS A 11 -6.79 4.20 7.67
C LYS A 11 -5.71 3.14 7.74
N ALA A 12 -5.40 2.50 6.62
CA ALA A 12 -4.29 1.57 6.53
C ALA A 12 -3.02 2.35 6.21
N TYR A 13 -1.91 1.92 6.79
CA TYR A 13 -0.60 2.49 6.54
C TYR A 13 0.36 1.37 6.16
N ILE A 14 0.82 1.40 4.90
CA ILE A 14 1.78 0.42 4.41
C ILE A 14 3.18 0.97 4.71
N MET A 15 3.92 0.23 5.53
CA MET A 15 5.29 0.57 5.92
C MET A 15 6.26 -0.53 5.52
N ASN A 16 7.54 -0.17 5.42
CA ASN A 16 8.65 -1.12 5.32
C ASN A 16 8.57 -2.08 4.14
N MET A 17 7.97 -1.66 3.01
CA MET A 17 7.95 -2.47 1.81
C MET A 17 9.36 -2.60 1.24
N TYR A 18 9.90 -3.82 1.26
CA TYR A 18 11.26 -4.12 0.82
C TYR A 18 11.27 -5.33 -0.11
N THR A 19 12.13 -5.27 -1.12
CA THR A 19 12.44 -6.41 -1.98
C THR A 19 13.95 -6.46 -2.15
N ALA A 20 14.52 -7.62 -1.80
CA ALA A 20 15.94 -7.88 -1.94
C ALA A 20 16.40 -7.64 -3.39
N PRO A 21 17.57 -7.02 -3.62
CA PRO A 21 18.03 -6.58 -4.95
C PRO A 21 17.96 -7.66 -6.02
N GLU A 22 18.28 -8.90 -5.67
CA GLU A 22 18.36 -10.07 -6.54
C GLU A 22 16.97 -10.47 -7.08
N TYR A 23 15.90 -10.04 -6.42
CA TYR A 23 14.52 -10.38 -6.71
C TYR A 23 13.70 -9.18 -7.25
N ARG A 24 14.35 -8.03 -7.48
CA ARG A 24 13.67 -6.85 -8.02
C ARG A 24 13.28 -7.04 -9.48
N ARG A 25 12.29 -6.26 -9.94
CA ARG A 25 11.73 -6.29 -11.32
C ARG A 25 11.05 -7.61 -11.71
N GLN A 26 10.80 -8.50 -10.75
CA GLN A 26 10.04 -9.75 -10.94
C GLN A 26 8.56 -9.61 -10.55
N GLY A 27 8.06 -8.40 -10.29
CA GLY A 27 6.66 -8.15 -9.92
C GLY A 27 6.30 -8.43 -8.45
N ILE A 28 7.24 -8.92 -7.63
CA ILE A 28 7.01 -9.28 -6.21
C ILE A 28 6.41 -8.12 -5.42
N ALA A 29 7.04 -6.95 -5.49
CA ALA A 29 6.60 -5.74 -4.80
C ALA A 29 5.16 -5.32 -5.17
N ILE A 30 4.78 -5.46 -6.45
CA ILE A 30 3.44 -5.14 -6.94
C ILE A 30 2.44 -6.17 -6.41
N ASN A 31 2.78 -7.45 -6.47
CA ASN A 31 1.91 -8.52 -5.98
C ASN A 31 1.68 -8.42 -4.46
N THR A 32 2.73 -8.14 -3.69
CA THR A 32 2.62 -7.89 -2.25
C THR A 32 1.71 -6.69 -1.97
N LEU A 33 1.86 -5.59 -2.72
CA LEU A 33 1.01 -4.42 -2.58
C LEU A 33 -0.46 -4.75 -2.86
N ASP A 34 -0.74 -5.49 -3.94
CA ASP A 34 -2.11 -5.86 -4.32
C ASP A 34 -2.79 -6.72 -3.24
N LEU A 35 -2.05 -7.69 -2.67
CA LEU A 35 -2.52 -8.49 -1.54
C LEU A 35 -2.86 -7.63 -0.32
N LEU A 36 -2.01 -6.66 0.03
CA LEU A 36 -2.25 -5.76 1.17
C LEU A 36 -3.45 -4.83 0.90
N VAL A 37 -3.60 -4.34 -0.32
CA VAL A 37 -4.75 -3.50 -0.72
C VAL A 37 -6.04 -4.31 -0.65
N LYS A 38 -6.02 -5.57 -1.11
CA LYS A 38 -7.18 -6.46 -1.04
C LYS A 38 -7.60 -6.72 0.41
N ASP A 39 -6.66 -7.06 1.28
CA ASP A 39 -6.93 -7.27 2.72
C ASP A 39 -7.49 -6.00 3.38
N ALA A 40 -6.90 -4.83 3.11
CA ALA A 40 -7.39 -3.55 3.63
C ALA A 40 -8.83 -3.26 3.16
N LYS A 41 -9.16 -3.57 1.89
CA LYS A 41 -10.51 -3.43 1.35
C LYS A 41 -11.50 -4.39 2.03
N GLU A 42 -11.12 -5.64 2.25
CA GLU A 42 -11.93 -6.63 2.96
C GLU A 42 -12.22 -6.20 4.40
N GLN A 43 -11.29 -5.49 5.05
CA GLN A 43 -11.49 -4.90 6.38
C GLN A 43 -12.30 -3.58 6.39
N GLY A 44 -12.77 -3.12 5.22
CA GLY A 44 -13.56 -1.90 5.06
C GLY A 44 -12.75 -0.62 5.22
N VAL A 45 -11.45 -0.66 4.93
CA VAL A 45 -10.58 0.52 4.95
C VAL A 45 -10.75 1.29 3.63
N LEU A 46 -11.13 2.57 3.74
CA LEU A 46 -11.38 3.43 2.58
C LEU A 46 -10.15 4.25 2.17
N GLN A 47 -9.14 4.35 3.03
CA GLN A 47 -7.93 5.11 2.77
C GLN A 47 -6.69 4.29 3.13
N ILE A 48 -5.79 4.17 2.17
CA ILE A 48 -4.47 3.56 2.33
C ILE A 48 -3.44 4.66 2.07
N ALA A 49 -2.52 4.85 3.00
CA ALA A 49 -1.38 5.74 2.80
C ALA A 49 -0.08 4.94 2.87
N LEU A 50 0.90 5.40 2.10
CA LEU A 50 2.24 4.84 2.06
C LEU A 50 3.23 5.97 1.80
N GLU A 51 4.43 5.84 2.35
CA GLU A 51 5.55 6.72 2.02
C GLU A 51 6.50 5.98 1.09
N ALA A 52 6.44 6.35 -0.20
CA ALA A 52 7.30 5.77 -1.22
C ALA A 52 8.68 6.41 -1.17
N THR A 53 9.72 5.57 -1.07
CA THR A 53 11.08 6.02 -1.38
C THR A 53 11.19 6.39 -2.87
N TYR A 54 12.17 7.21 -3.24
CA TYR A 54 12.36 7.67 -4.62
C TYR A 54 12.38 6.53 -5.66
N ILE A 55 13.00 5.40 -5.29
CA ILE A 55 13.09 4.19 -6.13
C ILE A 55 11.75 3.44 -6.20
N GLY A 56 10.91 3.55 -5.17
CA GLY A 56 9.60 2.92 -5.09
C GLY A 56 8.47 3.72 -5.75
N ARG A 57 8.62 5.04 -5.96
CA ARG A 57 7.56 5.90 -6.55
C ARG A 57 6.94 5.35 -7.84
N PRO A 58 7.72 4.88 -8.84
CA PRO A 58 7.14 4.36 -10.09
C PRO A 58 6.22 3.14 -9.90
N LEU A 59 6.30 2.47 -8.75
CA LEU A 59 5.47 1.32 -8.43
C LEU A 59 4.07 1.72 -7.97
N TYR A 60 3.89 2.94 -7.45
CA TYR A 60 2.64 3.41 -6.83
C TYR A 60 1.90 4.47 -7.65
N GLU A 61 2.56 5.11 -8.63
CA GLU A 61 1.96 6.15 -9.49
C GLU A 61 1.29 5.59 -10.77
N ARG A 62 1.16 4.27 -10.88
CA ARG A 62 0.42 3.60 -11.95
C ARG A 62 -1.04 3.41 -11.58
#